data_AF-A0A0P9H290-F1
#
_entry.id   AF-A0A0P9H290-F1
#
_cell.length_a   1.000
_cell.length_b   1.000
_cell.length_c   1.000
_cell.angle_alpha   90.00
_cell.angle_beta   90.00
_cell.angle_gamma   90.00
#
_symmetry.space_group_name_H-M   'P 1'
#
loop_
_entity.id
_entity.type
_entity.pdbx_description
1 polymer ?
#
loop_
_entity_poly.entity_id
_entity_poly.type
_entity_poly.pdbx_seq_one_letter_code
_entity_poly.pdbx_strand_id
1 'polypeptide(L)' 'MFLTQLYVSVYTRIQSFLKDKEAASAIEYAVIVAMVALVLFAMVTPMGDAVKGQFNKIIGVLGGKAAE' A
#
# COMPACT_ATOMS: atom_id res chain seq x y z
N MET A 1 16.34 -43.70 -22.38
CA MET A 1 15.24 -42.82 -21.94
C MET A 1 15.55 -42.00 -20.68
N PHE A 2 16.39 -42.48 -19.75
CA PHE A 2 16.70 -41.72 -18.52
C PHE A 2 17.45 -40.40 -18.76
N LEU A 3 18.49 -40.40 -19.62
CA LEU A 3 19.29 -39.20 -19.89
C LEU A 3 18.49 -38.08 -20.58
N THR A 4 17.56 -38.44 -21.47
CA THR A 4 16.71 -37.46 -22.16
C THR A 4 15.71 -36.83 -21.20
N GLN A 5 15.13 -37.63 -20.28
CA GLN A 5 14.25 -37.13 -19.23
C GLN A 5 15.00 -36.21 -18.26
N LEU A 6 16.23 -36.56 -17.88
CA LEU A 6 17.11 -35.73 -17.06
C LEU A 6 17.42 -34.39 -17.73
N TYR A 7 17.81 -34.43 -19.01
CA TYR A 7 18.11 -33.22 -19.80
C TYR A 7 16.91 -32.29 -19.89
N VAL A 8 15.73 -32.82 -20.24
CA VAL A 8 14.49 -32.02 -20.35
C VAL A 8 14.08 -31.45 -18.99
N SER A 9 14.17 -32.23 -17.91
CA SER A 9 13.81 -31.78 -16.56
C SER A 9 14.70 -30.62 -16.09
N VAL A 10 16.02 -30.75 -16.23
CA VAL A 10 16.98 -29.69 -15.84
C VAL A 10 16.80 -28.45 -16.71
N TYR A 11 16.70 -28.62 -18.03
CA TYR A 11 16.47 -27.51 -18.97
C TYR A 11 15.19 -26.75 -18.65
N THR A 12 14.09 -27.46 -18.39
CA THR A 12 12.79 -26.85 -18.05
C THR A 12 12.86 -26.10 -16.72
N ARG A 13 13.50 -26.67 -15.69
CA ARG A 13 13.64 -26.04 -14.37
C ARG A 13 14.43 -24.73 -14.45
N ILE A 14 15.55 -24.72 -15.18
CA ILE A 14 16.39 -23.53 -15.38
C ILE A 14 15.61 -22.46 -16.16
N GLN A 15 14.91 -22.86 -17.23
CA GLN A 15 14.10 -21.92 -18.01
C GLN A 15 12.94 -21.34 -17.21
N SER A 16 12.26 -22.15 -16.39
CA SER A 16 11.19 -21.66 -15.51
C SER A 16 11.72 -20.69 -14.47
N PHE A 17 12.89 -20.95 -13.88
CA PHE A 17 13.53 -20.05 -12.92
C PHE A 17 13.93 -18.71 -13.55
N LEU A 18 14.52 -18.72 -14.75
CA LEU A 18 14.87 -17.48 -15.47
C LEU A 18 13.64 -16.67 -15.93
N LYS A 19 12.51 -17.35 -16.15
CA LYS A 19 11.24 -16.74 -16.52
C LYS A 19 10.40 -16.31 -15.32
N ASP A 20 10.80 -16.69 -14.11
CA ASP A 20 10.10 -16.35 -12.90
C ASP A 20 10.20 -14.84 -12.64
N LYS A 21 9.06 -14.16 -12.70
CA LYS A 21 8.90 -12.71 -12.50
C LYS A 21 8.03 -12.41 -11.28
N GLU A 22 7.73 -13.42 -10.45
CA GLU A 22 6.86 -13.27 -9.27
C GLU A 22 7.37 -12.16 -8.33
N ALA A 23 8.69 -12.01 -8.18
CA ALA A 23 9.30 -10.94 -7.38
C ALA A 23 9.15 -9.53 -8.01
N ALA A 24 9.08 -9.43 -9.34
CA ALA A 24 8.84 -8.16 -10.03
C ALA A 24 7.38 -7.70 -9.88
N SER A 25 6.44 -8.64 -9.72
CA SER A 25 5.04 -8.35 -9.40
C SER A 25 4.87 -7.83 -7.96
N ALA A 26 5.64 -8.36 -7.01
CA ALA A 26 5.55 -7.96 -5.60
C ALA A 26 5.88 -6.47 -5.36
N ILE A 27 6.84 -5.90 -6.10
CA ILE A 27 7.18 -4.47 -5.95
C ILE A 27 6.09 -3.55 -6.51
N GLU A 28 5.32 -3.98 -7.51
CA GLU A 28 4.22 -3.19 -8.07
C GLU A 28 3.11 -2.97 -7.04
N TYR A 29 2.68 -4.04 -6.36
CA TYR A 29 1.70 -3.93 -5.29
C TYR A 29 2.22 -3.13 -4.10
N ALA A 30 3.51 -3.28 -3.74
CA ALA A 30 4.12 -2.49 -2.67
C ALA A 30 4.10 -0.98 -2.96
N VAL A 31 4.40 -0.59 -4.21
CA VAL A 31 4.37 0.82 -4.64
C VAL A 31 2.93 1.35 -4.67
N ILE A 32 1.95 0.56 -5.12
CA ILE A 32 0.53 0.95 -5.07
C ILE A 32 0.09 1.20 -3.63
N VAL A 33 0.41 0.30 -2.70
CA VAL A 33 0.09 0.47 -1.27
C VAL A 33 0.76 1.72 -0.71
N ALA A 34 2.02 2.00 -1.07
CA ALA A 34 2.73 3.20 -0.64
C ALA A 34 2.08 4.49 -1.14
N MET A 35 1.62 4.52 -2.40
CA MET A 35 0.92 5.68 -2.96
C MET A 35 -0.41 5.93 -2.24
N VAL A 36 -1.20 4.88 -1.97
CA VAL A 36 -2.46 5.00 -1.22
C VAL A 36 -2.21 5.51 0.20
N ALA A 37 -1.22 4.95 0.89
CA ALA A 37 -0.85 5.37 2.24
C ALA A 37 -0.44 6.85 2.30
N LEU A 38 0.31 7.33 1.31
CA LEU A 38 0.74 8.74 1.23
C LEU A 38 -0.46 9.69 1.09
N VAL A 39 -1.43 9.35 0.25
CA VAL A 39 -2.65 10.16 0.08
C VAL A 39 -3.48 10.19 1.36
N LEU A 40 -3.65 9.06 2.04
CA LEU A 40 -4.37 9.00 3.32
C LEU A 40 -3.68 9.84 4.38
N PHE A 41 -2.35 9.73 4.50
CA PHE A 41 -1.58 10.49 5.48
C PHE A 41 -1.69 12.01 5.26
N ALA A 42 -1.67 12.45 3.99
CA ALA A 42 -1.82 13.86 3.63
C ALA A 42 -3.21 14.43 3.97
N MET A 43 -4.26 13.60 3.97
CA MET A 43 -5.64 14.05 4.15
C MET A 43 -6.15 13.93 5.59
N VAL A 44 -5.61 13.01 6.40
CA VAL A 44 -6.10 12.76 7.77
C VAL A 44 -6.04 13.99 8.66
N THR A 45 -4.93 14.72 8.68
CA THR A 45 -4.77 15.92 9.52
C THR A 45 -5.74 17.04 9.13
N PRO A 46 -5.78 17.54 7.88
CA PRO A 46 -6.69 18.64 7.52
C PRO A 46 -8.17 18.26 7.68
N MET A 47 -8.52 16.98 7.48
CA MET A 47 -9.88 16.50 7.78
C MET A 47 -10.18 16.56 9.28
N GLY A 48 -9.25 16.12 10.13
CA GLY A 48 -9.36 16.22 11.58
C GLY A 48 -9.52 17.67 12.05
N ASP A 49 -8.73 18.57 11.50
CA ASP A 49 -8.79 20.00 11.80
C ASP A 49 -10.11 20.63 11.35
N ALA A 50 -10.65 20.23 10.19
CA ALA A 50 -11.94 20.69 9.71
C ALA A 50 -13.08 20.25 10.64
N VAL A 51 -13.09 18.99 11.07
CA VAL A 51 -14.08 18.45 12.02
C VAL A 51 -13.96 19.16 13.37
N LYS A 52 -12.75 19.27 13.91
CA LYS A 52 -12.47 20.01 15.16
C LYS A 52 -12.94 21.46 15.06
N GLY A 53 -12.71 22.10 13.92
CA GLY A 53 -13.17 23.46 13.64
C GLY A 53 -14.69 23.60 13.72
N GLN A 54 -15.47 22.64 13.22
CA GLN A 54 -16.93 22.68 13.34
C GLN A 54 -17.39 22.50 14.78
N PHE A 55 -16.80 21.56 15.54
CA PHE A 55 -17.13 21.40 16.95
C PHE A 55 -16.76 22.62 17.79
N ASN A 56 -15.62 23.25 17.52
CA ASN A 56 -15.21 24.47 18.22
C ASN A 56 -16.16 25.65 17.95
N LYS A 57 -16.78 25.73 16.78
CA LYS A 57 -17.87 26.71 16.53
C LYS A 57 -19.08 26.44 17.41
N ILE A 58 -19.50 25.18 17.52
CA ILE A 58 -20.63 24.79 18.38
C ILE A 58 -20.33 25.13 19.84
N ILE A 59 -19.14 24.77 20.33
CA ILE A 59 -18.68 25.09 21.68
C ILE A 59 -18.72 26.60 21.94
N GLY A 60 -18.26 27.41 20.99
CA GLY A 60 -18.30 28.86 21.09
C GLY A 60 -19.72 29.42 21.24
N VAL A 61 -20.68 28.90 20.47
CA VAL A 61 -22.10 29.29 20.59
C VAL A 61 -22.67 28.91 21.96
N LEU A 62 -22.21 27.80 22.54
CA LEU A 62 -22.61 27.34 23.87
C LEU A 62 -21.88 28.07 25.02
N GLY A 63 -20.98 29.02 24.72
CA GLY A 63 -20.21 29.77 25.71
C GLY A 63 -19.03 28.99 26.32
N GLY A 64 -18.65 27.85 25.75
CA GLY A 64 -17.51 27.05 26.19
C GLY A 64 -16.18 27.50 25.59
N LYS A 65 -15.07 27.03 26.18
CA LYS A 65 -13.71 27.22 25.64
C LYS A 65 -13.41 26.16 24.58
N ALA A 66 -12.79 26.56 23.46
CA ALA A 66 -12.39 25.67 22.38
C ALA A 66 -11.51 24.50 22.88
N ALA A 67 -11.74 23.32 22.30
CA ALA A 67 -10.96 22.11 22.54
C ALA A 67 -9.66 22.12 21.71
N GLU A 68 -8.57 21.63 22.31
CA GLU A 68 -7.25 21.49 21.67
C GLU A 68 -7.19 20.44 20.58
#